data_AF-W1YL94-F1
#
_entry.id   AF-W1YL94-F1
#
_cell.length_a   1.000
_cell.length_b   1.000
_cell.length_c   1.000
_cell.angle_alpha   90.00
_cell.angle_beta   90.00
_cell.angle_gamma   90.00
#
_symmetry.space_group_name_H-M   'P 1'
#
loop_
_entity.id
_entity.type
_entity.pdbx_description
1 polymer ?
#
loop_
_entity_poly.entity_id
_entity_poly.type
_entity_poly.pdbx_seq_one_letter_code
_entity_poly.pdbx_strand_id
1 'polypeptide(L)' 'NTRYLLVDGHGNFGSIDGDSAAAMRYTEVRMAKITQEMLADIDKETVDFMPNYDESLQEPTVLPAKIPNLLINGSSG' A
#
# COMPACT_ATOMS: atom_id res chain seq x y z
N ASN A 1 -9.25 11.17 -0.02
CA ASN A 1 -9.85 10.74 -1.31
C ASN A 1 -8.73 10.11 -2.11
N THR A 2 -8.90 8.88 -2.61
CA THR A 2 -7.87 8.13 -3.34
C THR A 2 -8.37 7.84 -4.74
N ARG A 3 -7.67 8.32 -5.76
CA ARG A 3 -8.12 8.21 -7.16
C ARG A 3 -7.93 6.81 -7.73
N TYR A 4 -6.82 6.16 -7.36
CA TYR A 4 -6.47 4.80 -7.76
C TYR A 4 -6.16 3.96 -6.52
N LEU A 5 -6.97 2.94 -6.27
CA LEU A 5 -6.82 2.06 -5.12
C LEU A 5 -5.56 1.19 -5.26
N LEU A 6 -4.78 1.12 -4.18
CA LEU A 6 -3.61 0.23 -4.08
C LEU A 6 -3.97 -1.16 -3.48
N VAL A 7 -5.18 -1.29 -2.95
CA VAL A 7 -5.67 -2.51 -2.31
C VAL A 7 -6.96 -2.94 -2.99
N ASP A 8 -7.05 -4.22 -3.32
CA ASP A 8 -8.25 -4.90 -3.81
C ASP A 8 -8.79 -5.75 -2.67
N GLY A 9 -9.99 -5.42 -2.18
CA GLY A 9 -10.57 -5.98 -0.97
C GLY A 9 -11.88 -6.72 -1.22
N HIS A 10 -12.14 -7.75 -0.42
CA HIS A 10 -13.39 -8.48 -0.37
C HIS A 10 -13.97 -8.45 1.06
N GLY A 11 -15.27 -8.16 1.18
CA GLY A 11 -15.95 -7.93 2.47
C GLY A 11 -16.48 -6.50 2.58
N ASN A 12 -16.90 -6.09 3.79
CA ASN A 12 -17.40 -4.74 4.05
C ASN A 12 -16.26 -3.80 4.47
N PHE A 13 -15.94 -2.82 3.63
CA PHE A 13 -14.91 -1.79 3.85
C PHE A 13 -15.49 -0.42 4.25
N GLY A 14 -16.74 -0.41 4.72
CA GLY A 14 -17.46 0.81 5.09
C GLY A 14 -18.15 1.46 3.90
N SER A 15 -18.86 2.54 4.18
CA SER A 15 -19.70 3.26 3.21
C SER A 15 -19.47 4.77 3.29
N ILE A 16 -19.97 5.50 2.30
CA ILE A 16 -19.95 6.98 2.32
C ILE A 16 -20.88 7.56 3.40
N ASP A 17 -21.85 6.77 3.86
CA ASP A 17 -22.83 7.16 4.88
C ASP A 17 -22.23 7.13 6.30
N GLY A 18 -20.97 6.73 6.44
CA GLY A 18 -20.23 6.72 7.70
C GLY A 18 -20.20 5.37 8.40
N ASP A 19 -20.66 4.29 7.74
CA ASP A 19 -20.54 2.95 8.30
C ASP A 19 -19.08 2.51 8.35
N SER A 20 -18.66 1.99 9.50
CA SER A 20 -17.33 1.40 9.68
C SER A 20 -17.18 0.10 8.90
N ALA A 21 -15.94 -0.22 8.53
CA ALA A 21 -15.59 -1.52 7.98
C ALA A 21 -15.89 -2.66 8.98
N ALA A 22 -16.10 -3.86 8.45
CA ALA A 22 -16.24 -5.05 9.27
C ALA A 22 -14.91 -5.39 10.00
N ALA A 23 -15.00 -6.21 11.04
CA ALA A 23 -13.81 -6.69 11.76
C ALA A 23 -12.85 -7.46 10.82
N MET A 24 -11.54 -7.37 11.08
CA MET A 24 -10.48 -7.95 10.23
C MET A 24 -10.69 -9.42 9.86
N ARG A 25 -11.33 -10.20 10.73
CA ARG A 25 -11.65 -11.62 10.51
C ARG A 25 -12.69 -11.89 9.41
N TYR A 26 -13.33 -10.84 8.88
CA TYR A 26 -14.37 -10.91 7.83
C TYR A 26 -13.96 -10.20 6.54
N THR A 27 -12.77 -9.58 6.50
CA THR A 27 -12.28 -8.83 5.35
C THR A 27 -11.01 -9.47 4.82
N GLU A 28 -10.95 -9.67 3.52
CA GLU A 28 -9.77 -10.18 2.83
C GLU A 28 -9.23 -9.10 1.89
N VAL A 29 -7.90 -9.06 1.72
CA VAL A 29 -7.25 -8.08 0.86
C VAL A 29 -6.12 -8.70 0.06
N ARG A 30 -5.90 -8.14 -1.12
CA ARG A 30 -4.69 -8.36 -1.93
C ARG A 30 -4.26 -7.04 -2.57
N MET A 31 -3.07 -7.05 -3.17
CA MET A 31 -2.61 -5.90 -3.96
C MET A 31 -3.50 -5.68 -5.17
N ALA A 32 -3.90 -4.42 -5.40
CA ALA A 32 -4.48 -4.03 -6.67
C ALA A 32 -3.40 -4.07 -7.78
N LYS A 33 -3.82 -4.19 -9.05
CA LYS A 33 -2.88 -4.30 -10.18
C LYS A 33 -1.88 -3.15 -10.25
N ILE A 34 -2.33 -1.92 -9.99
CA ILE A 34 -1.48 -0.72 -10.02
C ILE A 34 -0.35 -0.76 -8.97
N THR A 35 -0.54 -1.48 -7.87
CA THR A 35 0.44 -1.59 -6.79
C THR A 35 1.69 -2.35 -7.22
N GLN A 36 1.60 -3.20 -8.26
CA GLN A 36 2.77 -3.85 -8.84
C GLN A 36 3.77 -2.82 -9.39
N GLU A 37 3.31 -1.68 -9.91
CA GLU A 37 4.19 -0.59 -10.38
C GLU A 37 4.90 0.14 -9.24
N MET A 38 4.37 0.04 -8.02
CA MET A 38 5.03 0.60 -6.83
C MET A 38 6.20 -0.26 -6.36
N LEU A 39 6.12 -1.58 -6.59
CA LEU A 39 7.11 -2.58 -6.15
C LEU A 39 8.01 -3.08 -7.28
N ALA A 40 7.78 -2.62 -8.50
CA ALA A 40 8.51 -3.09 -9.68
C ALA A 40 10.03 -2.91 -9.49
N ASP A 41 10.78 -3.98 -9.70
CA ASP A 41 12.24 -4.03 -9.60
C ASP A 41 12.82 -3.82 -8.18
N ILE A 42 12.02 -4.00 -7.12
CA ILE A 42 12.48 -3.86 -5.73
C ILE A 42 13.62 -4.84 -5.37
N ASP A 43 13.61 -6.04 -5.95
CA ASP A 43 14.62 -7.08 -5.69
C ASP A 43 15.92 -6.89 -6.51
N LYS A 44 16.05 -5.78 -7.25
CA LYS A 44 17.21 -5.49 -8.11
C LYS A 44 18.12 -4.40 -7.56
N GLU A 45 18.20 -4.30 -6.22
CA GLU A 45 19.05 -3.31 -5.53
C GLU A 45 18.77 -1.86 -5.99
N THR A 46 17.49 -1.55 -6.28
CA THR A 46 17.07 -0.24 -6.79
C THR A 46 16.85 0.80 -5.70
N VAL A 47 16.73 0.37 -4.46
CA VAL A 47 16.50 1.20 -3.27
C VAL A 47 17.32 0.66 -2.11
N ASP A 48 17.68 1.54 -1.18
CA ASP A 48 18.37 1.16 0.05
C ASP A 48 17.40 0.49 1.02
N PHE A 49 17.89 -0.55 1.71
CA PHE A 49 17.18 -1.23 2.80
C PHE A 49 17.83 -0.87 4.14
N MET A 50 17.01 -0.90 5.19
CA MET A 50 17.46 -0.68 6.56
C MET A 50 16.91 -1.76 7.50
N PRO A 51 17.57 -2.03 8.65
CA PRO A 51 17.00 -2.89 9.67
C PRO A 51 15.66 -2.35 10.17
N ASN A 52 14.72 -3.25 10.45
CA ASN A 52 13.47 -2.93 11.13
C ASN A 52 13.72 -2.57 12.62
N TYR A 53 12.65 -2.22 13.35
CA TYR A 53 12.75 -1.67 14.71
C TYR A 53 13.50 -2.54 15.75
N ASP A 54 13.50 -3.86 15.58
CA ASP A 54 14.19 -4.83 16.46
C ASP A 54 15.40 -5.49 15.77
N GLU A 55 15.81 -4.98 14.62
CA GLU A 55 16.93 -5.45 13.79
C GLU A 55 16.83 -6.91 13.33
N SER A 56 15.67 -7.54 13.46
CA SER A 56 15.46 -8.94 13.05
C SER A 56 15.22 -9.11 11.55
N LEU A 57 14.75 -8.06 10.87
CA LEU A 57 14.40 -8.04 9.45
C LEU A 57 14.93 -6.78 8.77
N GLN A 58 14.89 -6.78 7.43
CA GLN A 58 15.24 -5.62 6.59
C GLN A 58 13.96 -5.09 5.94
N GLU A 59 13.84 -3.76 5.85
CA GLU A 59 12.74 -3.08 5.17
C GLU A 59 13.28 -2.00 4.21
N PRO A 60 12.60 -1.78 3.06
CA PRO A 60 13.02 -0.76 2.11
C PRO A 60 12.78 0.65 2.69
N THR A 61 13.75 1.55 2.53
CA THR A 61 13.65 2.95 2.98
C THR A 61 12.62 3.74 2.17
N VAL A 62 12.49 3.41 0.88
CA VAL A 62 11.51 3.95 -0.07
C VAL A 62 11.07 2.86 -1.04
N LEU A 63 9.91 3.04 -1.70
CA LEU A 63 9.49 2.15 -2.78
C LEU A 63 10.01 2.65 -4.14
N PRO A 64 10.32 1.74 -5.10
CA PRO A 64 10.72 2.14 -6.46
C PRO A 64 9.73 3.08 -7.16
N ALA A 65 8.42 2.93 -6.92
CA ALA A 65 7.37 3.87 -7.28
C ALA A 65 7.45 4.42 -8.73
N LYS A 66 7.28 3.54 -9.74
CA LYS A 66 7.34 3.93 -11.17
C LYS A 66 6.30 4.96 -11.60
N ILE A 67 5.29 5.21 -10.77
CA ILE A 67 4.27 6.23 -10.98
C ILE A 67 4.36 7.30 -9.86
N PRO A 68 4.10 8.58 -10.17
CA PRO A 68 4.16 9.66 -9.19
C PRO A 68 2.94 9.65 -8.24
N ASN A 69 2.90 8.68 -7.33
CA ASN A 69 1.73 8.39 -6.48
C ASN A 69 1.29 9.59 -5.64
N LEU A 70 2.23 10.41 -5.15
CA LEU A 70 1.89 11.61 -4.36
C LEU A 70 1.07 12.63 -5.17
N LEU A 71 1.39 12.81 -6.46
CA LEU A 71 0.63 13.73 -7.32
C LEU A 71 -0.73 13.16 -7.72
N ILE A 72 -0.80 11.83 -7.88
CA ILE A 72 -2.00 11.14 -8.36
C ILE A 72 -3.04 10.97 -7.25
N ASN A 73 -2.60 10.49 -6.10
CA ASN A 73 -3.48 10.12 -4.98
C ASN A 73 -3.48 11.18 -3.86
N GLY A 74 -2.51 12.10 -3.86
CA GLY A 74 -2.38 13.12 -2.82
C GLY A 74 -1.96 12.54 -1.47
N SER A 75 -1.86 13.42 -0.49
CA SER A 75 -1.73 13.07 0.92
C SER A 75 -2.34 14.19 1.75
N SER A 76 -2.83 13.85 2.95
CA SER A 76 -3.23 14.80 3.98
C SER A 76 -2.53 14.37 5.25
N GLY A 77 -1.69 15.25 5.80
CA GLY A 77 -0.90 15.02 7.02
C GLY A 77 -1.23 16.06 8.08
#